data_AF-A0A355Q7V5-F1
#
_entry.id   AF-A0A355Q7V5-F1
#
_cell.length_a   1.000
_cell.length_b   1.000
_cell.length_c   1.000
_cell.angle_alpha   90.00
_cell.angle_beta   90.00
_cell.angle_gamma   90.00
#
_symmetry.space_group_name_H-M   'P 1'
#
loop_
_entity.id
_entity.type
_entity.pdbx_description
1 polymer ?
#
loop_
_entity_poly.entity_id
_entity_poly.type
_entity_poly.pdbx_seq_one_letter_code
_entity_poly.pdbx_strand_id
1 'polypeptide(L)'
;MSTELRLPRLGETMEEGIVVTWNLSEGESFERGDTLLEVETDKMVAEVPALESGTLLEILVEEQAKVKVGDILALIDPSEKSPRKTEIPIKTEQSASKNNPESPPLSYDPSQSLAHDEKVLDLIRAIPGARRLAKRDGIDLKTIIGTGPAGRIERFDVVKVFQNEPAVASPKKSLGPQMGPGGIRFLRRGKQSGTPVVLLHGFASDLHSWRLIHGPLSRHRDVIALELPGHGESGGWQRSGGVQALAQHLE
;
A
#
# COMPACT_ATOMS: atom_id res chain seq x y z
N MET A 1 23.46 17.14 25.80
CA MET A 1 23.03 16.37 26.99
C MET A 1 22.06 15.36 26.43
N SER A 2 22.44 14.09 26.28
CA SER A 2 21.53 13.12 25.67
C SER A 2 20.28 12.94 26.53
N THR A 3 19.12 13.10 25.91
CA THR A 3 17.80 12.81 26.48
C THR A 3 17.32 11.48 25.94
N GLU A 4 16.73 10.67 26.80
CA GLU A 4 16.16 9.38 26.41
C GLU A 4 14.80 9.60 25.76
N LEU A 5 14.66 9.17 24.50
CA LEU A 5 13.36 9.08 23.85
C LEU A 5 12.65 7.83 24.36
N ARG A 6 11.58 8.00 25.12
CA ARG A 6 10.76 6.91 25.65
C ARG A 6 9.46 6.79 24.90
N LEU A 7 8.91 5.58 24.81
CA LEU A 7 7.60 5.35 24.21
C LEU A 7 6.51 6.06 25.03
N PRO A 8 5.82 7.09 24.50
CA PRO A 8 4.71 7.71 25.20
C PRO A 8 3.50 6.77 25.24
N ARG A 9 2.64 6.97 26.23
CA ARG A 9 1.35 6.25 26.31
C ARG A 9 0.38 6.86 25.29
N LEU A 10 0.22 6.22 24.14
CA LEU A 10 -0.65 6.67 23.04
C LEU A 10 -2.13 6.26 23.22
N GLY A 11 -2.46 5.50 24.27
CA GLY A 11 -3.83 5.11 24.59
C GLY A 11 -4.05 4.73 26.05
N GLU A 12 -5.27 4.92 26.54
CA GLU A 12 -5.63 4.62 27.94
C GLU A 12 -5.45 3.13 28.29
N THR A 13 -5.60 2.22 27.31
CA THR A 13 -5.38 0.78 27.51
C THR A 13 -4.07 0.27 26.91
N MET A 14 -3.15 1.15 26.54
CA MET A 14 -1.87 0.76 25.92
C MET A 14 -0.85 0.36 26.98
N GLU A 15 -0.36 -0.88 26.91
CA GLU A 15 0.72 -1.40 27.76
C GLU A 15 2.01 -1.67 26.96
N GLU A 16 1.86 -2.05 25.70
CA GLU A 16 2.94 -2.41 24.79
C GLU A 16 2.58 -2.02 23.35
N GLY A 17 3.61 -1.84 22.51
CA GLY A 17 3.50 -1.52 21.09
C GLY A 17 4.67 -2.11 20.30
N ILE A 18 4.52 -2.19 18.99
CA ILE A 18 5.54 -2.67 18.06
C ILE A 18 6.00 -1.50 17.21
N VAL A 19 7.31 -1.25 17.13
CA VAL A 19 7.85 -0.23 16.23
C VAL A 19 7.66 -0.72 14.79
N VAL A 20 6.92 0.00 13.96
CA VAL A 20 6.63 -0.38 12.58
C VAL A 20 7.71 0.14 11.65
N THR A 21 8.03 1.43 11.78
CA THR A 21 8.96 2.14 10.90
C THR A 21 9.58 3.32 11.62
N TRP A 22 10.88 3.53 11.43
CA TRP A 22 11.57 4.75 11.82
C TRP A 22 11.52 5.76 10.66
N ASN A 23 11.00 6.96 10.93
CA ASN A 23 10.95 8.04 9.92
C ASN A 23 12.23 8.89 9.92
N LEU A 24 13.17 8.60 10.82
CA LEU A 24 14.46 9.29 10.98
C LEU A 24 15.61 8.29 11.05
N SER A 25 16.74 8.69 10.49
CA SER A 25 17.99 7.93 10.56
C SER A 25 18.89 8.42 11.70
N GLU A 26 19.83 7.58 12.14
CA GLU A 26 20.86 7.97 13.11
C GLU A 26 21.68 9.16 12.58
N GLY A 27 21.82 10.20 13.40
CA GLY A 27 22.45 11.47 13.05
C GLY A 27 21.53 12.50 12.40
N GLU A 28 20.26 12.18 12.15
CA GLU A 28 19.32 13.09 11.51
C GLU A 28 18.70 14.09 12.51
N SER A 29 18.56 15.35 12.11
CA SER A 29 17.92 16.39 12.91
C SER A 29 16.41 16.45 12.66
N PHE A 30 15.62 16.63 13.70
CA PHE A 30 14.17 16.74 13.66
C PHE A 30 13.67 17.96 14.44
N GLU A 31 12.49 18.47 14.07
CA GLU A 31 11.82 19.56 14.78
C GLU A 31 10.67 19.04 15.64
N ARG A 32 10.30 19.83 16.66
CA ARG A 32 9.12 19.56 17.48
C ARG A 32 7.87 19.45 16.60
N GLY A 33 7.15 18.34 16.74
CA GLY A 33 5.96 18.01 15.96
C GLY A 33 6.24 17.12 14.75
N ASP A 34 7.51 16.90 14.38
CA ASP A 34 7.86 15.93 13.35
C ASP A 34 7.60 14.51 13.83
N THR A 35 7.22 13.61 12.93
CA THR A 35 6.98 12.21 13.27
C THR A 35 8.31 11.47 13.36
N LEU A 36 8.63 10.95 14.55
CA LEU A 36 9.90 10.23 14.77
C LEU A 36 9.82 8.79 14.30
N LEU A 37 8.74 8.10 14.71
CA LEU A 37 8.49 6.70 14.37
C LEU A 37 7.00 6.38 14.42
N GLU A 38 6.63 5.27 13.81
CA GLU A 38 5.28 4.71 13.86
C GLU A 38 5.25 3.49 14.78
N VAL A 39 4.25 3.43 15.66
CA VAL A 39 4.06 2.33 16.60
C VAL A 39 2.70 1.71 16.37
N GLU A 40 2.70 0.40 16.11
CA GLU A 40 1.48 -0.40 16.04
C GLU A 40 1.10 -0.87 17.44
N THR A 41 -0.14 -0.59 17.82
CA THR A 41 -0.77 -1.11 19.03
C THR A 41 -1.86 -2.10 18.63
N ASP A 42 -2.39 -2.86 19.59
CA ASP A 42 -3.47 -3.84 19.39
C ASP A 42 -4.69 -3.30 18.62
N LYS A 43 -4.95 -1.98 18.68
CA LYS A 43 -6.14 -1.37 18.10
C LYS A 43 -5.86 -0.45 16.92
N MET A 44 -4.70 0.21 16.88
CA MET A 44 -4.40 1.25 15.89
C MET A 44 -2.89 1.39 15.69
N VAL A 45 -2.49 1.86 14.51
CA VAL A 45 -1.15 2.42 14.29
C VAL A 45 -1.18 3.88 14.75
N ALA A 46 -0.21 4.25 15.57
CA ALA A 46 -0.08 5.59 16.13
C ALA A 46 1.32 6.14 15.86
N GLU A 47 1.37 7.38 15.39
CA GLU A 47 2.61 8.11 15.15
C GLU A 47 3.11 8.68 16.49
N VAL A 48 4.43 8.59 16.72
CA VAL A 48 5.09 9.22 17.86
C VAL A 48 5.70 10.54 17.39
N PRO A 49 5.09 11.70 17.72
CA PRO A 49 5.65 12.99 17.37
C PRO A 49 6.79 13.38 18.29
N ALA A 50 7.72 14.16 17.76
CA ALA A 50 8.80 14.78 18.49
C ALA A 50 8.25 15.81 19.48
N LEU A 51 8.53 15.62 20.77
CA LEU A 51 8.13 16.57 21.81
C LEU A 51 9.02 17.81 21.84
N GLU A 52 10.25 17.68 21.36
CA GLU A 52 11.30 18.69 21.33
C GLU A 52 12.02 18.65 19.98
N SER A 53 12.81 19.68 19.65
CA SER A 53 13.68 19.67 18.47
C SER A 53 15.07 19.17 18.87
N GLY A 54 15.71 18.39 18.00
CA GLY A 54 17.01 17.81 18.31
C GLY A 54 17.60 16.98 17.19
N THR A 55 18.60 16.17 17.52
CA THR A 55 19.21 15.21 16.61
C THR A 55 19.07 13.81 17.19
N LEU A 56 18.68 12.84 16.36
CA LEU A 56 18.67 11.43 16.72
C LEU A 56 20.12 10.94 16.78
N LEU A 57 20.60 10.51 17.95
CA LEU A 57 21.99 10.06 18.10
C LEU A 57 22.13 8.59 17.71
N GLU A 58 21.29 7.74 18.29
CA GLU A 58 21.39 6.28 18.18
C GLU A 58 20.02 5.65 18.42
N ILE A 59 19.67 4.65 17.59
CA ILE A 59 18.44 3.88 17.72
C ILE A 59 18.74 2.62 18.57
N LEU A 60 18.09 2.51 19.73
CA LEU A 60 18.28 1.36 20.63
C LEU A 60 17.30 0.22 20.33
N VAL A 61 16.22 0.53 19.61
CA VAL A 61 15.13 -0.41 19.29
C VAL A 61 14.92 -0.43 17.79
N GLU A 62 15.22 -1.57 17.17
CA GLU A 62 15.02 -1.78 15.73
C GLU A 62 13.53 -1.85 15.35
N GLU A 63 13.27 -1.70 14.06
CA GLU A 63 11.94 -1.94 13.49
C GLU A 63 11.47 -3.37 13.78
N GLN A 64 10.17 -3.56 13.92
CA GLN A 64 9.49 -4.81 14.29
C GLN A 64 9.77 -5.30 15.72
N ALA A 65 10.51 -4.53 16.53
CA ALA A 65 10.73 -4.86 17.94
C ALA A 65 9.52 -4.47 18.81
N LYS A 66 9.24 -5.31 19.81
CA LYS A 66 8.17 -5.11 20.79
C LYS A 66 8.70 -4.33 21.99
N VAL A 67 8.04 -3.22 22.31
CA VAL A 67 8.42 -2.27 23.36
C VAL A 67 7.27 -1.98 24.30
N LYS A 68 7.54 -1.79 25.58
CA LYS A 68 6.54 -1.40 26.58
C LYS A 68 6.47 0.11 26.72
N VAL A 69 5.32 0.59 27.22
CA VAL A 69 5.16 2.01 27.53
C VAL A 69 6.22 2.43 28.55
N GLY A 70 6.98 3.47 28.21
CA GLY A 70 8.09 3.98 29.04
C GLY A 70 9.45 3.36 28.74
N ASP A 71 9.54 2.35 27.88
CA ASP A 71 10.83 1.81 27.43
C ASP A 71 11.58 2.85 26.58
N ILE A 72 12.91 2.81 26.66
CA ILE A 72 13.80 3.71 25.91
C ILE A 72 13.91 3.19 24.48
N LEU A 73 13.55 4.03 23.52
CA LEU A 73 13.57 3.74 22.09
C LEU A 73 14.86 4.20 21.43
N ALA A 74 15.34 5.39 21.80
CA ALA A 74 16.53 6.01 21.21
C ALA A 74 17.13 7.07 22.13
N LEU A 75 18.36 7.48 21.82
CA LEU A 75 19.00 8.64 22.44
C LEU A 75 18.88 9.83 21.49
N ILE A 76 18.43 10.97 22.02
CA ILE A 76 18.30 12.23 21.28
C ILE A 76 19.13 13.31 21.96
N ASP A 77 19.75 14.21 21.20
CA ASP A 77 20.35 15.43 21.77
C ASP A 77 19.41 16.61 21.53
N PRO A 78 18.73 17.14 22.56
CA PRO A 78 17.91 18.34 22.44
C PRO A 78 18.85 19.52 22.19
N SER A 79 18.84 20.02 20.96
CA SER A 79 19.58 21.20 20.57
C SER A 79 18.59 22.35 20.43
N GLU A 80 18.68 23.32 21.34
CA GLU A 80 17.88 24.56 21.28
C GLU A 80 18.34 25.52 20.16
N LYS A 81 19.18 25.04 19.25
CA LYS A 81 19.69 25.83 18.13
C LYS A 81 19.06 25.37 16.83
N SER A 82 18.06 26.13 16.40
CA SER A 82 17.92 26.40 14.97
C SER A 82 19.21 27.09 14.49
N PRO A 83 19.82 26.60 13.42
CA PRO A 83 20.15 27.51 12.36
C PRO A 83 19.60 26.99 11.03
N ARG A 84 18.56 27.67 10.56
CA ARG A 84 18.30 27.78 9.13
C ARG A 84 19.45 28.55 8.46
N LYS A 85 20.16 27.93 7.53
CA LYS A 85 20.64 28.56 6.29
C LYS A 85 20.98 27.47 5.26
N THR A 86 20.03 27.13 4.39
CA THR A 86 19.84 27.72 3.04
C THR A 86 20.91 27.27 2.06
N GLU A 87 20.54 26.27 1.25
CA GLU A 87 20.52 26.43 -0.20
C GLU A 87 19.28 25.72 -0.76
N ILE A 88 18.30 26.53 -1.16
CA ILE A 88 17.32 26.14 -2.18
C ILE A 88 17.50 27.17 -3.30
N PRO A 89 17.69 26.69 -4.53
CA PRO A 89 16.80 27.09 -5.62
C PRO A 89 16.38 25.80 -6.37
N ILE A 90 15.12 25.48 -6.70
CA ILE A 90 13.98 26.23 -7.24
C ILE A 90 12.84 25.19 -7.24
N LYS A 91 11.72 25.46 -6.57
CA LYS A 91 10.55 26.19 -7.11
C LYS A 91 9.78 25.33 -8.14
N THR A 92 8.81 24.52 -7.68
CA THR A 92 7.33 24.72 -7.70
C THR A 92 6.69 24.31 -9.03
N GLU A 93 5.54 23.64 -9.05
CA GLU A 93 4.18 24.06 -8.66
C GLU A 93 3.29 22.81 -8.85
N GLN A 94 2.19 22.49 -8.16
CA GLN A 94 1.25 23.16 -7.25
C GLN A 94 0.27 22.05 -6.80
N SER A 95 0.01 21.80 -5.51
CA SER A 95 -1.05 22.39 -4.66
C SER A 95 -2.42 22.65 -5.33
N ALA A 96 -3.47 22.00 -4.83
CA ALA A 96 -4.72 22.59 -4.28
C ALA A 96 -5.83 21.51 -4.28
N SER A 97 -6.29 21.01 -3.13
CA SER A 97 -7.24 21.61 -2.16
C SER A 97 -8.72 21.54 -2.57
N LYS A 98 -9.55 21.19 -1.57
CA LYS A 98 -11.02 21.19 -1.47
C LYS A 98 -11.74 20.07 -2.23
N ASN A 99 -12.67 19.31 -1.63
CA ASN A 99 -13.69 19.73 -0.68
C ASN A 99 -14.25 18.49 0.05
N ASN A 100 -14.61 18.69 1.33
CA ASN A 100 -15.62 17.89 2.00
C ASN A 100 -16.95 17.96 1.20
N PRO A 101 -17.82 16.94 1.28
CA PRO A 101 -19.01 17.17 2.08
C PRO A 101 -19.34 15.98 3.00
N GLU A 102 -19.37 16.31 4.28
CA GLU A 102 -20.40 15.98 5.26
C GLU A 102 -21.66 15.25 4.73
N SER A 103 -21.97 14.12 5.38
CA SER A 103 -23.31 13.50 5.49
C SER A 103 -23.30 12.44 6.62
N PRO A 104 -24.43 12.17 7.30
CA PRO A 104 -24.58 12.17 8.77
C PRO A 104 -24.22 10.85 9.47
N PRO A 105 -24.17 10.82 10.83
CA PRO A 105 -23.92 9.60 11.58
C PRO A 105 -25.11 8.64 11.44
N LEU A 106 -24.87 7.46 10.88
CA LEU A 106 -25.78 6.33 11.05
C LEU A 106 -25.52 5.73 12.44
N SER A 107 -26.52 5.85 13.30
CA SER A 107 -26.62 5.23 14.61
C SER A 107 -26.32 3.73 14.51
N TYR A 108 -25.29 3.27 15.22
CA TYR A 108 -25.08 1.86 15.50
C TYR A 108 -25.84 1.50 16.77
N ASP A 109 -26.89 0.70 16.63
CA ASP A 109 -27.59 0.06 17.75
C ASP A 109 -26.73 -1.09 18.30
N PRO A 110 -26.34 -1.10 19.58
CA PRO A 110 -25.44 -2.10 20.16
C PRO A 110 -26.18 -3.38 20.60
N SER A 111 -27.14 -3.85 19.80
CA SER A 111 -27.95 -5.02 20.15
C SER A 111 -27.91 -6.09 19.06
N GLN A 112 -26.81 -6.85 19.03
CA GLN A 112 -26.82 -8.31 18.80
C GLN A 112 -25.38 -8.85 18.90
N SER A 113 -24.93 -9.04 20.13
CA SER A 113 -23.98 -10.09 20.48
C SER A 113 -24.77 -11.23 21.12
N LEU A 114 -24.32 -12.46 20.86
CA LEU A 114 -24.77 -13.76 21.39
C LEU A 114 -25.77 -14.55 20.53
N ALA A 115 -25.21 -15.31 19.59
CA ALA A 115 -25.55 -16.73 19.46
C ALA A 115 -24.27 -17.50 19.10
N HIS A 116 -23.70 -18.17 20.10
CA HIS A 116 -22.83 -19.32 19.87
C HIS A 116 -23.71 -20.44 19.33
N ASP A 117 -23.40 -20.94 18.14
CA ASP A 117 -23.95 -22.20 17.66
C ASP A 117 -22.77 -23.13 17.31
N GLU A 118 -22.72 -24.24 18.04
CA GLU A 118 -21.77 -25.33 17.84
C GLU A 118 -22.05 -26.02 16.50
N LYS A 119 -21.28 -25.64 15.49
CA LYS A 119 -20.81 -26.55 14.44
C LYS A 119 -19.29 -26.49 14.37
N VAL A 120 -18.66 -27.05 15.39
CA VAL A 120 -17.25 -27.41 15.35
C VAL A 120 -17.15 -28.67 14.50
N LEU A 121 -16.85 -28.48 13.22
CA LEU A 121 -16.01 -29.31 12.35
C LEU A 121 -16.00 -28.60 10.98
N ASP A 122 -14.80 -28.19 10.55
CA ASP A 122 -14.46 -27.59 9.24
C ASP A 122 -14.73 -26.09 8.98
N LEU A 123 -15.10 -25.27 9.98
CA LEU A 123 -15.09 -23.82 9.83
C LEU A 123 -13.67 -23.27 10.06
N ILE A 124 -12.90 -23.21 8.97
CA ILE A 124 -11.58 -22.60 8.93
C ILE A 124 -11.60 -21.25 9.68
N ARG A 125 -10.80 -21.17 10.74
CA ARG A 125 -10.77 -20.03 11.66
C ARG A 125 -9.97 -18.91 11.03
N ALA A 126 -10.63 -18.09 10.22
CA ALA A 126 -10.02 -16.97 9.49
C ALA A 126 -10.80 -15.68 9.73
N ILE A 127 -10.11 -14.55 9.84
CA ILE A 127 -10.76 -13.24 9.96
C ILE A 127 -11.50 -12.86 8.66
N PRO A 128 -12.55 -12.00 8.71
CA PRO A 128 -13.31 -11.62 7.50
C PRO A 128 -12.43 -11.04 6.38
N GLY A 129 -11.39 -10.28 6.73
CA GLY A 129 -10.42 -9.74 5.79
C GLY A 129 -9.64 -10.82 5.04
N ALA A 130 -9.14 -11.83 5.76
CA ALA A 130 -8.42 -12.98 5.20
C ALA A 130 -9.33 -13.81 4.29
N ARG A 131 -10.58 -14.06 4.69
CA ARG A 131 -11.57 -14.78 3.86
C ARG A 131 -11.88 -14.05 2.55
N ARG A 132 -12.08 -12.73 2.61
CA ARG A 132 -12.34 -11.92 1.41
C ARG A 132 -11.14 -11.93 0.47
N LEU A 133 -9.93 -11.84 1.02
CA LEU A 133 -8.69 -11.84 0.25
C LEU A 133 -8.43 -13.20 -0.42
N ALA A 134 -8.52 -14.28 0.35
CA ALA A 134 -8.36 -15.65 -0.16
C ALA A 134 -9.39 -15.98 -1.26
N LYS A 135 -10.66 -15.56 -1.09
CA LYS A 135 -11.69 -15.74 -2.13
C LYS A 135 -11.42 -14.93 -3.40
N ARG A 136 -10.91 -13.70 -3.26
CA ARG A 136 -10.57 -12.84 -4.41
C ARG A 136 -9.42 -13.44 -5.22
N ASP A 137 -8.43 -13.98 -4.52
CA ASP A 137 -7.16 -14.41 -5.10
C ASP A 137 -7.13 -15.94 -5.35
N GLY A 138 -8.23 -16.64 -5.08
CA GLY A 138 -8.41 -18.07 -5.35
C GLY A 138 -7.63 -19.00 -4.42
N ILE A 139 -7.21 -18.51 -3.26
CA ILE A 139 -6.40 -19.25 -2.28
C ILE A 139 -7.32 -20.05 -1.36
N ASP A 140 -7.03 -21.35 -1.19
CA ASP A 140 -7.73 -22.17 -0.20
C ASP A 140 -7.18 -21.89 1.20
N LEU A 141 -8.05 -21.48 2.11
CA LEU A 141 -7.65 -21.19 3.48
C LEU A 141 -7.21 -22.46 4.24
N LYS A 142 -7.53 -23.66 3.75
CA LYS A 142 -7.09 -24.92 4.38
C LYS A 142 -5.58 -25.15 4.28
N THR A 143 -4.92 -24.54 3.30
CA THR A 143 -3.48 -24.71 3.06
C THR A 143 -2.63 -23.69 3.83
N ILE A 144 -3.28 -22.76 4.52
CA ILE A 144 -2.63 -21.64 5.20
C ILE A 144 -2.52 -21.95 6.68
N ILE A 145 -1.30 -21.89 7.20
CA ILE A 145 -1.04 -21.93 8.64
C ILE A 145 -1.30 -20.53 9.19
N GLY A 146 -2.34 -20.40 10.02
CA GLY A 146 -2.69 -19.13 10.65
C GLY A 146 -1.74 -18.78 11.79
N THR A 147 -1.22 -17.55 11.79
CA THR A 147 -0.30 -17.05 12.83
C THR A 147 -1.02 -16.33 13.98
N GLY A 148 -2.31 -16.04 13.83
CA GLY A 148 -3.10 -15.34 14.82
C GLY A 148 -3.49 -16.19 16.05
N PRO A 149 -4.08 -15.55 17.08
CA PRO A 149 -4.41 -16.21 18.35
C PRO A 149 -5.27 -17.47 18.17
N ALA A 150 -4.75 -18.58 18.70
CA ALA A 150 -5.29 -19.93 18.57
C ALA A 150 -5.38 -20.45 17.11
N GLY A 151 -4.33 -20.21 16.33
CA GLY A 151 -4.15 -20.74 14.97
C GLY A 151 -5.06 -20.08 13.94
N ARG A 152 -5.45 -18.82 14.19
CA ARG A 152 -6.38 -18.09 13.33
C ARG A 152 -5.64 -17.52 12.14
N ILE A 153 -6.21 -17.68 10.95
CA ILE A 153 -5.64 -17.13 9.71
C ILE A 153 -5.91 -15.63 9.66
N GLU A 154 -4.83 -14.87 9.66
CA GLU A 154 -4.83 -13.43 9.51
C GLU A 154 -4.70 -13.03 8.04
N ARG A 155 -4.92 -11.75 7.77
CA ARG A 155 -4.82 -11.23 6.40
C ARG A 155 -3.39 -11.37 5.88
N PHE A 156 -2.41 -11.15 6.74
CA PHE A 156 -0.99 -11.26 6.42
C PHE A 156 -0.60 -12.69 6.01
N ASP A 157 -1.17 -13.72 6.65
CA ASP A 157 -0.90 -15.12 6.29
C ASP A 157 -1.29 -15.43 4.85
N VAL A 158 -2.43 -14.89 4.39
CA VAL A 158 -2.89 -15.04 3.00
C VAL A 158 -1.97 -14.31 2.01
N VAL A 159 -1.49 -13.12 2.37
CA VAL A 159 -0.54 -12.35 1.55
C VAL A 159 0.81 -13.06 1.46
N LYS A 160 1.28 -13.66 2.55
CA LYS A 160 2.55 -14.38 2.60
C LYS A 160 2.53 -15.62 1.72
N VAL A 161 1.42 -16.38 1.67
CA VAL A 161 1.28 -17.51 0.73
C VAL A 161 1.33 -17.04 -0.72
N PHE A 162 0.70 -15.91 -1.04
CA PHE A 162 0.80 -15.31 -2.38
C PHE A 162 2.23 -14.90 -2.76
N GLN A 163 3.01 -14.39 -1.80
CA GLN A 163 4.40 -13.97 -2.04
C GLN A 163 5.40 -15.14 -2.05
N ASN A 164 5.07 -16.25 -1.37
CA ASN A 164 5.96 -17.39 -1.18
C ASN A 164 5.58 -18.66 -1.96
N GLU A 165 4.58 -18.64 -2.84
CA GLU A 165 4.42 -19.76 -3.79
C GLU A 165 5.68 -19.84 -4.67
N PRO A 166 6.51 -20.91 -4.59
CA PRO A 166 7.39 -21.21 -5.71
C PRO A 166 6.47 -21.47 -6.90
N ALA A 167 6.79 -20.90 -8.05
CA ALA A 167 6.04 -21.03 -9.28
C ALA A 167 5.90 -22.51 -9.71
N VAL A 168 4.98 -23.24 -9.09
CA VAL A 168 4.49 -24.52 -9.60
C VAL A 168 3.44 -24.16 -10.63
N ALA A 169 3.90 -24.14 -11.87
CA ALA A 169 3.06 -23.98 -13.03
C ALA A 169 1.86 -24.94 -12.96
N SER A 170 0.66 -24.36 -12.86
CA SER A 170 -0.58 -24.95 -13.35
C SER A 170 -1.39 -23.84 -13.98
N PRO A 171 -2.05 -24.14 -15.11
CA PRO A 171 -2.08 -23.23 -16.24
C PRO A 171 -3.04 -22.09 -15.94
N LYS A 172 -2.49 -20.89 -15.69
CA LYS A 172 -3.23 -19.67 -16.03
C LYS A 172 -3.51 -19.79 -17.52
N LYS A 173 -4.75 -20.12 -17.86
CA LYS A 173 -5.27 -19.98 -19.21
C LYS A 173 -5.17 -18.50 -19.54
N SER A 174 -4.02 -18.11 -20.06
CA SER A 174 -3.77 -16.83 -20.69
C SER A 174 -4.70 -16.78 -21.90
N LEU A 175 -5.85 -16.13 -21.72
CA LEU A 175 -6.70 -15.73 -22.83
C LEU A 175 -6.13 -14.49 -23.55
N GLY A 176 -4.84 -14.19 -23.37
CA GLY A 176 -4.08 -13.22 -24.13
C GLY A 176 -2.92 -13.93 -24.84
N PRO A 177 -2.59 -13.57 -26.10
CA PRO A 177 -1.48 -14.18 -26.82
C PRO A 177 -0.17 -13.97 -26.04
N GLN A 178 0.60 -15.05 -25.86
CA GLN A 178 1.94 -14.96 -25.29
C GLN A 178 2.83 -14.16 -26.24
N MET A 179 3.54 -13.16 -25.71
CA MET A 179 4.37 -12.25 -26.49
C MET A 179 5.69 -12.91 -26.89
N GLY A 180 6.01 -12.82 -28.18
CA GLY A 180 7.40 -12.96 -28.64
C GLY A 180 8.24 -11.72 -28.29
N PRO A 181 9.58 -11.82 -28.36
CA PRO A 181 10.47 -10.69 -28.11
C PRO A 181 10.12 -9.50 -29.04
N GLY A 182 9.87 -8.33 -28.45
CA GLY A 182 9.49 -7.10 -29.18
C GLY A 182 7.99 -6.85 -29.36
N GLY A 183 7.12 -7.65 -28.73
CA GLY A 183 5.66 -7.45 -28.81
C GLY A 183 5.16 -6.26 -27.99
N ILE A 184 4.38 -5.38 -28.61
CA ILE A 184 3.62 -4.30 -27.98
C ILE A 184 2.19 -4.80 -27.75
N ARG A 185 1.64 -4.55 -26.56
CA ARG A 185 0.20 -4.73 -26.29
C ARG A 185 -0.51 -3.40 -26.40
N PHE A 186 -1.73 -3.44 -26.92
CA PHE A 186 -2.52 -2.22 -26.99
C PHE A 186 -4.01 -2.45 -26.75
N LEU A 187 -4.63 -1.40 -26.22
CA LEU A 187 -6.07 -1.29 -26.03
C LEU A 187 -6.51 0.03 -26.66
N ARG A 188 -7.37 -0.04 -27.68
CA ARG A 188 -7.96 1.13 -28.33
C ARG A 188 -9.45 1.19 -28.00
N ARG A 189 -9.95 2.34 -27.55
CA ARG A 189 -11.37 2.58 -27.28
C ARG A 189 -11.79 3.99 -27.66
N GLY A 190 -13.02 4.11 -28.13
CA GLY A 190 -13.68 5.37 -28.43
C GLY A 190 -14.05 5.50 -29.90
N LYS A 191 -14.58 6.67 -30.28
CA LYS A 191 -14.93 6.97 -31.68
C LYS A 191 -13.65 7.30 -32.44
N GLN A 192 -13.39 6.59 -33.54
CA GLN A 192 -12.24 6.78 -34.44
C GLN A 192 -12.39 8.06 -35.29
N SER A 193 -12.60 9.20 -34.64
CA SER A 193 -12.84 10.49 -35.27
C SER A 193 -12.15 11.59 -34.47
N GLY A 194 -11.40 12.45 -35.16
CA GLY A 194 -10.59 13.52 -34.55
C GLY A 194 -9.21 13.03 -34.09
N THR A 195 -8.43 13.91 -33.46
CA THR A 195 -7.06 13.58 -33.03
C THR A 195 -7.10 12.55 -31.90
N PRO A 196 -6.44 11.38 -32.06
CA PRO A 196 -6.40 10.35 -31.03
C PRO A 196 -5.52 10.76 -29.85
N VAL A 197 -5.82 10.22 -28.67
CA VAL A 197 -4.98 10.34 -27.48
C VAL A 197 -4.23 9.03 -27.28
N VAL A 198 -2.90 9.10 -27.27
CA VAL A 198 -2.05 7.92 -27.04
C VAL A 198 -1.53 7.96 -25.60
N LEU A 199 -1.83 6.92 -24.83
CA LEU A 199 -1.27 6.67 -23.51
C LEU A 199 -0.08 5.74 -23.67
N LEU A 200 1.12 6.29 -23.45
CA LEU A 200 2.39 5.56 -23.46
C LEU A 200 2.79 5.26 -22.02
N HIS A 201 3.08 4.00 -21.74
CA HIS A 201 3.41 3.57 -20.38
C HIS A 201 4.86 3.98 -20.04
N GLY A 202 5.14 4.11 -18.74
CA GLY A 202 6.43 4.50 -18.19
C GLY A 202 6.70 3.79 -16.87
N PHE A 203 7.68 4.23 -16.09
CA PHE A 203 8.01 3.62 -14.79
C PHE A 203 6.78 3.65 -13.86
N ALA A 204 6.34 2.48 -13.39
CA ALA A 204 5.18 2.26 -12.52
C ALA A 204 3.78 2.68 -13.08
N SER A 205 3.66 2.95 -14.39
CA SER A 205 2.36 3.20 -15.03
C SER A 205 2.02 2.05 -15.96
N ASP A 206 0.89 1.37 -15.73
CA ASP A 206 0.40 0.28 -16.56
C ASP A 206 -1.09 0.47 -16.93
N LEU A 207 -1.70 -0.53 -17.56
CA LEU A 207 -3.11 -0.47 -17.93
C LEU A 207 -4.02 -0.30 -16.71
N HIS A 208 -3.66 -0.86 -15.55
CA HIS A 208 -4.45 -0.71 -14.32
C HIS A 208 -4.45 0.73 -13.85
N SER A 209 -3.31 1.42 -13.90
CA SER A 209 -3.20 2.85 -13.59
C SER A 209 -4.11 3.70 -14.48
N TRP A 210 -4.29 3.31 -15.74
CA TRP A 210 -5.13 4.06 -16.67
C TRP A 210 -6.60 3.68 -16.69
N ARG A 211 -7.03 2.62 -15.99
CA ARG A 211 -8.45 2.19 -16.01
C ARG A 211 -9.41 3.30 -15.63
N LEU A 212 -9.00 4.17 -14.70
CA LEU A 212 -9.82 5.29 -14.22
C LEU A 212 -9.97 6.41 -15.25
N ILE A 213 -8.98 6.61 -16.13
CA ILE A 213 -8.99 7.69 -17.13
C ILE A 213 -9.38 7.22 -18.53
N HIS A 214 -9.03 5.98 -18.89
CA HIS A 214 -9.23 5.42 -20.22
C HIS A 214 -10.73 5.29 -20.58
N GLY A 215 -11.54 4.81 -19.64
CA GLY A 215 -12.99 4.70 -19.81
C GLY A 215 -13.67 6.05 -20.07
N PRO A 216 -13.52 7.04 -19.20
CA PRO A 216 -14.07 8.38 -19.40
C PRO A 216 -13.57 9.08 -20.66
N LEU A 217 -12.26 9.01 -20.95
CA LEU A 217 -11.67 9.70 -22.09
C LEU A 217 -12.15 9.12 -23.44
N SER A 218 -12.32 7.79 -23.50
CA SER A 218 -12.81 7.11 -24.70
C SER A 218 -14.27 7.44 -25.06
N ARG A 219 -15.04 8.08 -24.16
CA ARG A 219 -16.40 8.55 -24.48
C ARG A 219 -16.40 9.72 -25.47
N HIS A 220 -15.32 10.49 -25.49
CA HIS A 220 -15.23 11.74 -26.24
C HIS A 220 -14.16 11.72 -27.33
N ARG A 221 -13.14 10.85 -27.20
CA ARG A 221 -12.02 10.76 -28.14
C ARG A 221 -11.66 9.32 -28.42
N ASP A 222 -10.95 9.10 -29.51
CA ASP A 222 -10.21 7.86 -29.72
C ASP A 222 -9.02 7.81 -28.76
N VAL A 223 -8.91 6.74 -27.98
CA VAL A 223 -7.86 6.57 -26.97
C VAL A 223 -7.15 5.25 -27.21
N ILE A 224 -5.83 5.30 -27.32
CA ILE A 224 -4.96 4.14 -27.56
C ILE A 224 -4.00 4.03 -26.37
N ALA A 225 -4.15 2.99 -25.57
CA ALA A 225 -3.19 2.63 -24.53
C ALA A 225 -2.17 1.62 -25.09
N LEU A 226 -0.88 1.89 -24.93
CA LEU A 226 0.22 1.02 -25.36
C LEU A 226 1.01 0.51 -24.15
N GLU A 227 1.40 -0.75 -24.19
CA GLU A 227 2.35 -1.37 -23.26
C GLU A 227 3.47 -2.04 -24.04
N LEU A 228 4.70 -1.62 -23.75
CA LEU A 228 5.93 -2.07 -24.38
C LEU A 228 6.50 -3.28 -23.61
N PRO A 229 7.38 -4.07 -24.25
CA PRO A 229 8.02 -5.21 -23.62
C PRO A 229 8.74 -4.86 -22.31
N GLY A 230 8.62 -5.75 -21.30
CA GLY A 230 9.46 -5.72 -20.09
C GLY A 230 8.93 -4.88 -18.92
N HIS A 231 7.73 -4.29 -19.00
CA HIS A 231 7.21 -3.37 -17.95
C HIS A 231 5.87 -3.79 -17.34
N GLY A 232 5.51 -5.07 -17.45
CA GLY A 232 4.36 -5.66 -16.76
C GLY A 232 3.68 -6.76 -17.56
N GLU A 233 2.89 -7.60 -16.90
CA GLU A 233 1.96 -8.58 -17.51
C GLU A 233 0.52 -8.20 -17.17
N SER A 234 0.15 -6.94 -17.44
CA SER A 234 -1.22 -6.47 -17.16
C SER A 234 -2.25 -7.34 -17.92
N GLY A 235 -3.29 -7.80 -17.25
CA GLY A 235 -4.41 -8.50 -17.88
C GLY A 235 -5.43 -7.54 -18.49
N GLY A 236 -6.11 -7.95 -19.58
CA GLY A 236 -7.20 -7.18 -20.21
C GLY A 236 -6.83 -6.43 -21.48
N TRP A 237 -5.64 -6.70 -22.05
CA TRP A 237 -5.28 -6.22 -23.38
C TRP A 237 -6.08 -6.91 -24.46
N GLN A 238 -6.47 -6.13 -25.46
CA GLN A 238 -7.31 -6.63 -26.54
C GLN A 238 -6.48 -7.23 -27.66
N ARG A 239 -5.23 -6.75 -27.85
CA ARG A 239 -4.33 -7.18 -28.93
C ARG A 239 -2.85 -7.10 -28.51
N SER A 240 -2.02 -7.90 -29.17
CA SER A 240 -0.56 -7.91 -29.03
C SER A 240 0.11 -8.09 -30.39
N GLY A 241 1.19 -7.36 -30.69
CA GLY A 241 1.95 -7.48 -31.94
C GLY A 241 3.13 -6.52 -32.02
N GLY A 242 3.96 -6.60 -33.06
CA GLY A 242 5.06 -5.63 -33.26
C GLY A 242 4.59 -4.24 -33.69
N VAL A 243 5.51 -3.28 -33.83
CA VAL A 243 5.22 -1.89 -34.25
C VAL A 243 4.45 -1.83 -35.58
N GLN A 244 4.80 -2.69 -36.54
CA GLN A 244 4.11 -2.79 -37.84
C GLN A 244 2.67 -3.28 -37.69
N ALA A 245 2.43 -4.23 -36.78
CA ALA A 245 1.08 -4.70 -36.50
C ALA A 245 0.26 -3.59 -35.84
N LEU A 246 0.84 -2.78 -34.95
CA LEU A 246 0.16 -1.61 -34.40
C LEU A 246 -0.19 -0.59 -35.52
N ALA A 247 0.74 -0.27 -36.41
CA ALA A 247 0.53 0.71 -37.48
C ALA A 247 -0.67 0.35 -38.38
N GLN A 248 -0.79 -0.92 -38.79
CA GLN A 248 -1.91 -1.41 -39.59
C GLN A 248 -3.29 -1.32 -38.89
N HIS A 249 -3.31 -1.18 -37.57
CA HIS A 249 -4.55 -1.02 -36.79
C HIS A 249 -4.89 0.43 -36.49
N LEU A 250 -4.01 1.38 -36.84
CA LEU A 250 -4.19 2.81 -36.62
C LEU A 250 -4.64 3.54 -37.89
N GLU A 251 -4.36 2.98 -39.06
CA GLU A 251 -4.95 3.35 -40.36
C GLU A 251 -6.45 2.98 -40.44
#